data_AF-A0A812GSL4-F1
#
_entry.id   AF-A0A812GSL4-F1
#
_cell.length_a   1.000
_cell.length_b   1.000
_cell.length_c   1.000
_cell.angle_alpha   90.00
_cell.angle_beta   90.00
_cell.angle_gamma   90.00
#
_symmetry.space_group_name_H-M   'P 1'
#
loop_
_entity.id
_entity.type
_entity.pdbx_description
1 polymer ?
#
loop_
_entity_poly.entity_id
_entity_poly.type
_entity_poly.pdbx_seq_one_letter_code
_entity_poly.pdbx_strand_id
1 'polypeptide(L)'
;MLPAISYAKNCQDTASGNAHYEYCQSENGDAIWKKKTIVVDGKSFLDGVDKNGNDWTGVREIQGQKHITRYYNKKNQLIAINTCEGTKCSQEVISHYSEHGELKLDLADK
;
A
#
# COMPACT_ATOMS: atom_id res chain seq x y z
N MET A 1 -16.65 12.00 20.67
CA MET A 1 -16.26 11.15 19.53
C MET A 1 -15.76 12.07 18.45
N LEU A 2 -14.46 12.05 18.14
CA LEU A 2 -13.94 12.79 16.99
C LEU A 2 -14.38 12.03 15.72
N PRO A 3 -14.81 12.73 14.66
CA PRO A 3 -15.16 12.06 13.41
C PRO A 3 -13.93 11.28 12.90
N ALA A 4 -14.18 10.07 12.39
CA ALA A 4 -13.15 9.31 11.68
C ALA A 4 -12.64 10.19 10.54
N ILE A 5 -11.40 10.68 10.67
CA ILE A 5 -10.74 11.44 9.63
C ILE A 5 -10.54 10.45 8.48
N SER A 6 -11.40 10.53 7.45
CA SER A 6 -11.11 9.89 6.18
C SER A 6 -9.96 10.67 5.56
N TYR A 7 -8.77 10.07 5.53
CA TYR A 7 -7.58 10.79 5.08
C TYR A 7 -7.66 11.00 3.56
N ALA A 8 -8.14 10.03 2.79
CA ALA A 8 -8.22 10.14 1.33
C ALA A 8 -9.67 10.22 0.83
N LYS A 9 -10.04 11.35 0.19
CA LYS A 9 -11.28 11.45 -0.61
C LYS A 9 -11.08 11.15 -2.09
N ASN A 10 -9.88 11.44 -2.62
CA ASN A 10 -9.57 11.36 -4.05
C ASN A 10 -8.37 10.45 -4.27
N CYS A 11 -8.64 9.15 -4.43
CA CYS A 11 -7.65 8.17 -4.86
C CYS A 11 -7.77 7.93 -6.36
N GLN A 12 -6.65 8.04 -7.06
CA GLN A 12 -6.53 7.76 -8.49
C GLN A 12 -5.69 6.50 -8.67
N ASP A 13 -6.13 5.63 -9.58
CA ASP A 13 -5.40 4.46 -10.03
C ASP A 13 -5.17 4.61 -11.54
N THR A 14 -3.91 4.52 -11.96
CA THR A 14 -3.52 4.55 -13.37
C THR A 14 -2.58 3.38 -13.68
N ALA A 15 -2.76 2.77 -14.83
CA ALA A 15 -1.92 1.66 -15.29
C ALA A 15 -1.13 2.07 -16.55
N SER A 16 0.13 1.67 -16.62
CA SER A 16 1.00 1.84 -17.79
C SER A 16 1.89 0.61 -17.95
N GLY A 17 1.57 -0.23 -18.94
CA GLY A 17 2.25 -1.51 -19.15
C GLY A 17 2.09 -2.44 -17.95
N ASN A 18 3.21 -2.87 -17.37
CA ASN A 18 3.24 -3.71 -16.17
C ASN A 18 3.33 -2.91 -14.86
N ALA A 19 3.19 -1.58 -14.92
CA ALA A 19 3.20 -0.71 -13.77
C ALA A 19 1.80 -0.17 -13.45
N HIS A 20 1.43 -0.20 -12.17
CA HIS A 20 0.23 0.43 -11.62
C HIS A 20 0.65 1.54 -10.65
N TYR A 21 -0.01 2.68 -10.72
CA TYR A 21 0.28 3.85 -9.91
C TYR A 21 -0.98 4.26 -9.18
N GLU A 22 -0.87 4.30 -7.86
CA GLU A 22 -1.93 4.69 -6.96
C GLU A 22 -1.51 5.94 -6.22
N TYR A 23 -2.39 6.93 -6.18
CA TYR A 23 -2.12 8.22 -5.56
C TYR A 23 -3.37 8.73 -4.88
N CYS A 24 -3.25 9.16 -3.63
CA CYS A 24 -4.37 9.73 -2.90
C CYS A 24 -4.03 11.11 -2.36
N GLN A 25 -5.01 12.01 -2.46
CA GLN A 25 -4.91 13.39 -1.99
C GLN A 25 -5.82 13.67 -0.79
N SER A 26 -5.36 14.62 0.04
CA SER A 26 -6.18 15.26 1.06
C SER A 26 -7.23 16.17 0.43
N GLU A 27 -8.20 16.61 1.23
CA GLU A 27 -9.19 17.61 0.80
C GLU A 27 -8.54 18.94 0.36
N ASN A 28 -7.35 19.25 0.87
CA ASN A 28 -6.60 20.46 0.54
C ASN A 28 -5.74 20.30 -0.73
N GLY A 29 -5.75 19.12 -1.36
CA GLY A 29 -4.99 18.82 -2.58
C GLY A 29 -3.58 18.28 -2.35
N ASP A 30 -3.09 18.29 -1.10
CA ASP A 30 -1.78 17.73 -0.76
C ASP A 30 -1.78 16.20 -0.92
N ALA A 31 -0.70 15.69 -1.52
CA ALA A 31 -0.40 14.27 -1.62
C ALA A 31 -0.35 13.63 -0.22
N ILE A 32 -1.25 12.68 0.06
CA ILE A 32 -1.22 11.93 1.32
C ILE A 32 -0.41 10.66 1.14
N TRP A 33 -0.54 9.95 0.03
CA TRP A 33 0.34 8.83 -0.22
C TRP A 33 0.39 8.52 -1.70
N LYS A 34 1.46 7.85 -2.09
CA LYS A 34 1.67 7.36 -3.45
C LYS A 34 2.26 5.97 -3.40
N LYS A 35 1.91 5.14 -4.37
CA LYS A 35 2.48 3.81 -4.55
C LYS A 35 2.61 3.50 -6.03
N LYS A 36 3.71 2.86 -6.37
CA LYS A 36 3.95 2.21 -7.64
C LYS A 36 4.03 0.72 -7.40
N THR A 37 3.28 -0.05 -8.18
CA THR A 37 3.37 -1.50 -8.24
C THR A 37 3.91 -1.90 -9.61
N ILE A 38 4.97 -2.70 -9.66
CA ILE A 38 5.50 -3.28 -10.90
C ILE A 38 5.31 -4.78 -10.83
N VAL A 39 4.68 -5.36 -11.84
CA VAL A 39 4.47 -6.81 -11.94
C VAL A 39 5.49 -7.42 -12.89
N VAL A 40 6.24 -8.42 -12.42
CA VAL A 40 7.22 -9.18 -13.21
C VAL A 40 7.11 -10.64 -12.83
N ASP A 41 6.86 -11.52 -13.80
CA ASP A 41 6.83 -12.98 -13.63
C ASP A 41 5.99 -13.46 -12.43
N GLY A 42 4.79 -12.89 -12.25
CA GLY A 42 3.87 -13.25 -11.18
C GLY A 42 4.26 -12.74 -9.78
N LYS A 43 5.34 -11.95 -9.67
CA LYS A 43 5.70 -11.19 -8.46
C LYS A 43 5.34 -9.72 -8.64
N SER A 44 4.94 -9.06 -7.55
CA SER A 44 4.75 -7.61 -7.56
C SER A 44 5.77 -6.93 -6.66
N PHE A 45 6.42 -5.91 -7.19
CA PHE A 45 7.33 -5.03 -6.48
C PHE A 45 6.63 -3.70 -6.22
N LEU A 46 6.60 -3.29 -4.97
CA LEU A 46 5.90 -2.11 -4.50
C LEU A 46 6.93 -1.08 -4.05
N ASP A 47 6.69 0.17 -4.39
CA ASP A 47 7.45 1.33 -3.92
C ASP A 47 6.44 2.42 -3.57
N GLY A 48 6.53 2.99 -2.38
CA GLY A 48 5.56 3.99 -1.96
C GLY A 48 6.05 4.92 -0.88
N VAL A 49 5.26 5.96 -0.66
CA VAL A 49 5.53 7.03 0.31
C VAL A 49 4.25 7.30 1.08
N ASP A 50 4.35 7.36 2.41
CA ASP A 50 3.23 7.68 3.30
C ASP A 50 2.99 9.19 3.47
N LYS A 51 1.97 9.54 4.27
CA LYS A 51 1.57 10.93 4.57
C LYS A 51 2.60 11.76 5.30
N ASN A 52 3.55 11.09 5.96
CA ASN A 52 4.62 11.74 6.71
C ASN A 52 5.88 11.86 5.83
N GLY A 53 5.84 11.42 4.57
CA GLY A 53 6.99 11.42 3.67
C GLY A 53 7.96 10.26 3.89
N ASN A 54 7.56 9.19 4.61
CA ASN A 54 8.41 8.02 4.77
C ASN A 54 8.25 7.09 3.57
N ASP A 55 9.36 6.85 2.86
CA ASP A 55 9.40 5.83 1.81
C ASP A 55 9.47 4.42 2.39
N TRP A 56 8.82 3.50 1.67
CA TRP A 56 8.79 2.08 1.95
C TRP A 56 8.78 1.31 0.63
N THR A 57 9.25 0.09 0.67
CA THR A 57 9.18 -0.85 -0.45
C THR A 57 8.40 -2.08 -0.03
N GLY A 58 7.93 -2.88 -0.98
CA GLY A 58 7.29 -4.14 -0.68
C GLY A 58 7.46 -5.18 -1.77
N VAL A 59 7.36 -6.44 -1.37
CA VAL A 59 7.34 -7.57 -2.30
C VAL A 59 6.09 -8.38 -2.03
N ARG A 60 5.28 -8.56 -3.07
CA ARG A 60 4.10 -9.42 -3.07
C ARG A 60 4.39 -10.71 -3.83
N GLU A 61 4.16 -11.82 -3.14
CA GLU A 61 4.30 -13.17 -3.68
C GLU A 61 2.96 -13.90 -3.61
N ILE A 62 2.66 -14.67 -4.67
CA ILE A 62 1.47 -15.51 -4.74
C ILE A 62 1.82 -16.90 -4.19
N GLN A 63 1.11 -17.34 -3.16
CA GLN A 63 1.23 -18.66 -2.55
C GLN A 63 -0.12 -19.38 -2.60
N GLY A 64 -0.35 -20.12 -3.68
CA GLY A 64 -1.65 -20.73 -3.96
C GLY A 64 -2.72 -19.66 -4.19
N GLN A 65 -3.73 -19.61 -3.33
CA GLN A 65 -4.81 -18.61 -3.38
C GLN A 65 -4.52 -17.34 -2.57
N LYS A 66 -3.44 -17.34 -1.77
CA LYS A 66 -3.07 -16.21 -0.90
C LYS A 66 -2.00 -15.36 -1.57
N HIS A 67 -2.07 -14.04 -1.44
CA HIS A 67 -0.92 -13.19 -1.70
C HIS A 67 -0.36 -12.69 -0.37
N ILE A 68 0.96 -12.78 -0.25
CA ILE A 68 1.70 -12.33 0.93
C ILE A 68 2.53 -11.13 0.48
N THR A 69 2.29 -9.97 1.09
CA THR A 69 3.05 -8.75 0.85
C THR A 69 3.90 -8.44 2.06
N ARG A 70 5.22 -8.35 1.89
CA ARG A 70 6.16 -7.93 2.93
C ARG A 70 6.63 -6.52 2.63
N TYR A 71 6.56 -5.63 3.62
CA TYR A 71 6.94 -4.23 3.46
C TYR A 71 8.19 -3.91 4.26
N TYR A 72 9.05 -3.07 3.70
CA TYR A 72 10.34 -2.70 4.26
C TYR A 72 10.51 -1.17 4.26
N ASN A 73 11.15 -0.64 5.29
CA ASN A 73 11.53 0.78 5.32
C ASN A 73 12.84 1.03 4.52
N LYS A 74 13.28 2.29 4.43
CA LYS A 74 14.56 2.69 3.78
C LYS A 74 15.81 1.98 4.32
N LYS A 75 15.77 1.46 5.54
CA LYS A 75 16.87 0.70 6.17
C LYS A 75 16.76 -0.80 5.88
N ASN A 76 15.88 -1.21 4.97
CA ASN A 76 15.58 -2.59 4.62
C ASN A 76 15.07 -3.42 5.82
N GLN A 77 14.47 -2.77 6.81
CA GLN A 77 13.85 -3.44 7.96
C GLN A 77 12.40 -3.75 7.63
N LEU A 78 11.97 -4.98 7.90
CA LEU A 78 10.57 -5.39 7.75
C LEU A 78 9.71 -4.56 8.71
N ILE A 79 8.71 -3.87 8.18
CA ILE A 79 7.78 -3.02 8.95
C ILE A 79 6.37 -3.58 9.01
N ALA A 80 5.98 -4.43 8.06
CA ALA A 80 4.66 -5.03 8.01
C ALA A 80 4.64 -6.28 7.12
N ILE A 81 3.70 -7.19 7.41
CA ILE A 81 3.32 -8.28 6.52
C ILE A 81 1.80 -8.22 6.35
N ASN A 82 1.32 -8.19 5.11
CA ASN A 82 -0.10 -8.37 4.81
C ASN A 82 -0.32 -9.69 4.09
N THR A 83 -1.33 -10.45 4.53
CA THR A 83 -1.76 -11.67 3.85
C THR A 83 -3.23 -11.55 3.50
N CYS A 84 -3.56 -11.79 2.24
CA CYS A 84 -4.89 -11.54 1.72
C CYS A 84 -5.21 -12.56 0.62
N GLU A 85 -6.49 -12.83 0.40
CA GLU A 85 -6.94 -13.82 -0.58
C GLU A 85 -7.15 -13.18 -1.96
N GLY A 86 -6.39 -13.66 -2.95
CA GLY A 86 -6.53 -13.29 -4.36
C GLY A 86 -6.53 -11.78 -4.66
N THR A 87 -7.54 -11.34 -5.41
CA THR A 87 -7.66 -9.96 -5.94
C THR A 87 -7.96 -8.89 -4.88
N LYS A 88 -8.31 -9.28 -3.64
CA LYS A 88 -8.64 -8.33 -2.57
C LYS A 88 -7.42 -7.62 -1.98
N CYS A 89 -6.23 -8.15 -2.24
CA CYS A 89 -4.97 -7.64 -1.70
C CYS A 89 -4.61 -6.22 -2.10
N SER A 90 -4.99 -5.76 -3.29
CA SER A 90 -4.81 -4.35 -3.67
C SER A 90 -5.82 -3.49 -2.91
N GLN A 91 -7.08 -3.91 -2.86
CA GLN A 91 -8.17 -3.14 -2.24
C GLN A 91 -8.00 -2.97 -0.73
N GLU A 92 -7.59 -4.00 0.01
CA GLU A 92 -7.40 -3.90 1.48
C GLU A 92 -6.28 -2.92 1.84
N VAL A 93 -5.18 -2.95 1.07
CA VAL A 93 -4.06 -2.02 1.25
C VAL A 93 -4.50 -0.61 0.89
N ILE A 94 -5.22 -0.42 -0.22
CA ILE A 94 -5.79 0.88 -0.60
C ILE A 94 -6.73 1.41 0.49
N SER A 95 -7.61 0.56 1.04
CA SER A 95 -8.56 0.96 2.08
C SER A 95 -7.82 1.39 3.34
N HIS A 96 -6.88 0.56 3.84
CA HIS A 96 -6.08 0.89 5.02
C HIS A 96 -5.31 2.20 4.83
N TYR A 97 -4.69 2.39 3.66
CA TYR A 97 -4.00 3.64 3.35
C TYR A 97 -4.94 4.84 3.19
N SER A 98 -6.13 4.63 2.65
CA SER A 98 -7.14 5.69 2.54
C SER A 98 -7.66 6.12 3.91
N GLU A 99 -7.69 5.20 4.87
CA GLU A 99 -8.18 5.39 6.23
C GLU A 99 -7.11 5.87 7.23
N HIS A 100 -5.82 5.60 6.96
CA HIS A 100 -4.75 5.93 7.91
C HIS A 100 -3.63 6.78 7.32
N GLY A 101 -3.46 6.75 5.99
CA GLY A 101 -2.41 7.45 5.25
C GLY A 101 -0.99 6.96 5.52
N GLU A 102 -0.81 5.87 6.28
CA GLU A 102 0.49 5.27 6.58
C GLU A 102 0.43 3.74 6.65
N LEU A 103 1.55 3.07 6.37
CA LEU A 103 1.70 1.62 6.57
C LEU A 103 1.96 1.38 8.07
N LYS A 104 0.89 1.25 8.84
CA LYS A 104 0.93 0.68 10.19
C LYS A 104 -0.01 -0.51 10.23
N LEU A 105 0.39 -1.56 9.52
CA LEU A 105 -0.17 -2.87 9.78
C LEU A 105 0.63 -3.42 10.94
N ASP A 106 -0.03 -3.70 12.07
CA ASP A 106 0.59 -4.46 13.15
C ASP A 106 1.27 -5.66 12.51
N LEU A 107 2.56 -5.88 12.84
CA LEU A 107 3.19 -7.15 12.57
C LEU A 107 2.27 -8.17 13.22
N ALA A 108 1.46 -8.88 12.42
CA ALA A 108 0.58 -9.90 12.95
C ALA A 108 1.49 -10.89 13.66
N ASP A 109 1.56 -10.76 14.98
CA ASP A 109 2.33 -11.62 15.85
C ASP A 109 1.70 -13.01 15.73
N LYS A 110 2.44 -13.88 15.03
CA LYS A 110 2.43 -15.36 15.11
C LYS A 110 1.11 -16.09 14.95
#